data_AF-A0A7J8Q091-F1
#
_entry.id   AF-A0A7J8Q091-F1
#
_cell.length_a   1.000
_cell.length_b   1.000
_cell.length_c   1.000
_cell.angle_alpha   90.00
_cell.angle_beta   90.00
_cell.angle_gamma   90.00
#
_symmetry.space_group_name_H-M   'P 1'
#
loop_
_entity.id
_entity.type
_entity.pdbx_description
1 polymer ?
#
loop_
_entity_poly.entity_id
_entity_poly.type
_entity_poly.pdbx_seq_one_letter_code
_entity_poly.pdbx_strand_id
1 'polypeptide(L)'
;TTLSLTRWSADWESATRLYEQAANGFRVSKDYEKAKLAFEKASKGREMLSSPWDAAKSMESAAALAKELRNWTEVIDFYRKASELYMQCDRPQFASDSLAKAARYGHCFYTIFSGFFHDIFLVILNNIIQPSVFPLYKTGTRVHTMKITS
;
A
#
# COMPACT_ATOMS: atom_id res chain seq x y z
N THR A 1 31.62 -22.18 -31.69
CA THR A 1 30.31 -22.42 -31.07
C THR A 1 30.27 -21.66 -29.75
N THR A 2 29.78 -20.44 -29.77
CA THR A 2 29.78 -19.53 -28.62
C THR A 2 28.75 -20.02 -27.61
N LEU A 3 29.21 -20.55 -26.48
CA LEU A 3 28.37 -21.12 -25.42
C LEU A 3 27.63 -20.01 -24.68
N SER A 4 26.37 -19.75 -25.03
CA SER A 4 25.48 -18.88 -24.26
C SER A 4 24.89 -19.66 -23.08
N LEU A 5 25.72 -19.99 -22.07
CA LEU A 5 25.29 -20.76 -20.89
C LEU A 5 24.84 -19.91 -19.68
N THR A 6 24.76 -18.57 -19.80
CA THR A 6 24.49 -17.69 -18.63
C THR A 6 23.63 -16.47 -18.93
N ARG A 7 22.48 -16.64 -19.58
CA ARG A 7 21.40 -15.64 -19.48
C ARG A 7 20.18 -16.22 -18.79
N TRP A 8 20.35 -16.56 -17.51
CA TRP A 8 19.23 -16.81 -16.60
C TRP A 8 18.48 -15.48 -16.42
N SER A 9 17.34 -15.33 -17.09
CA SER A 9 16.37 -14.29 -16.77
C SER A 9 15.37 -14.89 -15.78
N ALA A 10 15.18 -14.23 -14.64
CA ALA A 10 14.18 -14.67 -13.68
C ALA A 10 12.78 -14.43 -14.27
N ASP A 11 12.07 -15.52 -14.57
CA ASP A 11 10.68 -15.48 -15.00
C ASP A 11 9.78 -15.20 -13.80
N TRP A 12 9.61 -13.92 -13.50
CA TRP A 12 8.74 -13.46 -12.42
C TRP A 12 7.26 -13.66 -12.73
N GLU A 13 6.87 -13.73 -14.00
CA GLU A 13 5.48 -13.88 -14.42
C GLU A 13 4.97 -15.28 -14.09
N SER A 14 5.69 -16.32 -14.51
CA SER A 14 5.30 -17.69 -14.18
C SER A 14 5.38 -17.97 -12.68
N ALA A 15 6.39 -17.44 -12.00
CA ALA A 15 6.52 -17.55 -10.54
C ALA A 15 5.32 -16.91 -9.82
N THR A 16 4.95 -15.67 -10.19
CA THR A 16 3.81 -14.95 -9.62
C THR A 16 2.51 -15.73 -9.81
N ARG A 17 2.26 -16.26 -11.01
CA ARG A 17 1.08 -17.07 -11.31
C ARG A 17 0.99 -18.32 -10.43
N LEU A 18 2.11 -19.00 -10.20
CA LEU A 18 2.16 -20.16 -9.31
C LEU A 18 1.89 -19.79 -7.85
N TYR A 19 2.42 -18.65 -7.39
CA TYR A 19 2.14 -18.16 -6.03
C TYR A 19 0.66 -17.82 -5.83
N GLU A 20 -0.01 -17.25 -6.82
CA GLU A 20 -1.45 -16.97 -6.74
C GLU A 20 -2.29 -18.24 -6.72
N GLN A 21 -1.92 -19.25 -7.52
CA GLN A 21 -2.58 -20.55 -7.48
C GLN A 21 -2.40 -21.22 -6.11
N ALA A 22 -1.18 -21.20 -5.56
CA ALA A 22 -0.90 -21.71 -4.23
C ALA A 22 -1.68 -20.96 -3.15
N ALA A 23 -1.73 -19.63 -3.21
CA ALA A 23 -2.46 -18.80 -2.26
C ALA A 23 -3.96 -19.09 -2.27
N ASN A 24 -4.54 -19.30 -3.46
CA ASN A 24 -5.93 -19.75 -3.60
C ASN A 24 -6.16 -21.14 -3.01
N GLY A 25 -5.23 -22.08 -3.22
CA GLY A 25 -5.27 -23.41 -2.59
C GLY A 25 -5.25 -23.32 -1.06
N PHE A 26 -4.34 -22.54 -0.49
CA PHE A 26 -4.26 -22.34 0.97
C PHE A 26 -5.51 -21.65 1.55
N ARG A 27 -6.12 -20.74 0.78
CA ARG A 27 -7.40 -20.11 1.17
C ARG A 27 -8.53 -21.14 1.29
N VAL A 28 -8.59 -22.13 0.38
CA VAL A 28 -9.57 -23.23 0.46
C VAL A 28 -9.29 -24.13 1.67
N SER A 29 -8.01 -24.42 1.93
CA SER A 29 -7.59 -25.21 3.09
C SER A 29 -7.66 -24.47 4.43
N LYS A 30 -8.03 -23.17 4.44
CA LYS A 30 -8.05 -22.26 5.61
C LYS A 30 -6.69 -22.05 6.29
N ASP A 31 -5.60 -22.36 5.59
CA ASP A 31 -4.21 -22.10 6.02
C ASP A 31 -3.85 -20.64 5.69
N TYR A 32 -4.41 -19.68 6.44
CA TYR A 32 -4.30 -18.25 6.11
C TYR A 32 -2.87 -17.68 6.25
N GLU A 33 -2.04 -18.24 7.14
CA GLU A 33 -0.64 -17.80 7.30
C GLU A 33 0.20 -18.07 6.05
N LYS A 34 0.07 -19.28 5.47
CA LYS A 34 0.77 -19.66 4.23
C LYS A 34 0.19 -18.92 3.03
N ALA A 35 -1.12 -18.72 3.00
CA ALA A 35 -1.78 -17.94 1.95
C ALA A 35 -1.26 -16.51 1.91
N LYS A 36 -1.10 -15.86 3.07
CA LYS A 36 -0.53 -14.51 3.20
C LYS A 36 0.89 -14.45 2.63
N LEU A 37 1.77 -15.35 3.08
CA LEU A 37 3.15 -15.42 2.58
C LEU A 37 3.23 -15.65 1.07
N ALA A 38 2.32 -16.44 0.51
CA ALA A 38 2.24 -16.65 -0.94
C ALA A 38 1.84 -15.35 -1.68
N PHE A 39 0.88 -14.59 -1.15
CA PHE A 39 0.51 -13.28 -1.72
C PHE A 39 1.60 -12.21 -1.58
N GLU A 40 2.37 -12.21 -0.50
CA GLU A 40 3.53 -11.32 -0.36
C GLU A 40 4.60 -11.61 -1.42
N LYS A 41 4.90 -12.89 -1.67
CA LYS A 41 5.82 -13.32 -2.74
C LYS A 41 5.28 -12.97 -4.12
N ALA A 42 3.98 -13.17 -4.35
CA ALA A 42 3.34 -12.79 -5.60
C ALA A 42 3.41 -11.26 -5.84
N SER A 43 3.18 -10.46 -4.80
CA SER A 43 3.30 -9.00 -4.89
C SER A 43 4.70 -8.56 -5.28
N LYS A 44 5.72 -9.13 -4.62
CA LYS A 44 7.12 -8.83 -4.96
C LYS A 44 7.44 -9.19 -6.41
N GLY A 45 6.91 -10.31 -6.91
CA GLY A 45 7.04 -10.67 -8.32
C GLY A 45 6.40 -9.64 -9.26
N ARG A 46 5.20 -9.14 -8.92
CA ARG A 46 4.49 -8.09 -9.68
C ARG A 46 5.21 -6.74 -9.66
N GLU A 47 5.85 -6.38 -8.54
CA GLU A 47 6.70 -5.18 -8.45
C GLU A 47 7.91 -5.29 -9.38
N MET A 48 8.57 -6.46 -9.42
CA MET A 48 9.68 -6.71 -10.35
C MET A 48 9.26 -6.67 -11.83
N LEU A 49 8.01 -7.03 -12.12
CA LEU A 49 7.39 -6.90 -13.44
C LEU A 49 6.92 -5.48 -13.77
N SER A 50 7.16 -4.51 -12.89
CA SER A 50 6.72 -3.12 -13.03
C SER A 50 5.20 -2.95 -13.21
N SER A 51 4.40 -3.85 -12.62
CA SER A 51 2.94 -3.69 -12.52
C SER A 51 2.54 -3.33 -11.07
N PRO A 52 2.69 -2.05 -10.66
CA PRO A 52 2.36 -1.61 -9.31
C PRO A 52 0.86 -1.80 -8.97
N TRP A 53 -0.02 -1.75 -9.98
CA TRP A 53 -1.45 -1.97 -9.81
C TRP A 53 -1.77 -3.40 -9.38
N ASP A 54 -1.17 -4.39 -10.04
CA ASP A 54 -1.38 -5.78 -9.67
C ASP A 54 -0.68 -6.08 -8.34
N ALA A 55 0.48 -5.49 -8.06
CA ALA A 55 1.12 -5.61 -6.74
C ALA A 55 0.19 -5.11 -5.62
N ALA A 56 -0.44 -3.95 -5.78
CA ALA A 56 -1.39 -3.40 -4.83
C ALA A 56 -2.59 -4.34 -4.59
N LYS A 57 -3.16 -4.93 -5.65
CA LYS A 57 -4.25 -5.93 -5.51
C LYS A 57 -3.83 -7.19 -4.76
N SER A 58 -2.59 -7.65 -4.93
CA SER A 58 -2.05 -8.78 -4.15
C SER A 58 -1.93 -8.43 -2.67
N MET A 59 -1.53 -7.19 -2.35
CA MET A 59 -1.46 -6.69 -0.97
C MET A 59 -2.85 -6.55 -0.33
N GLU A 60 -3.87 -6.09 -1.07
CA GLU A 60 -5.26 -6.10 -0.59
C GLU A 60 -5.79 -7.52 -0.32
N SER A 61 -5.39 -8.48 -1.16
CA SER A 61 -5.73 -9.90 -0.97
C SER A 61 -5.05 -10.49 0.27
N ALA A 62 -3.79 -10.13 0.53
CA ALA A 62 -3.08 -10.49 1.76
C ALA A 62 -3.74 -9.86 3.01
N ALA A 63 -4.16 -8.59 2.92
CA ALA A 63 -4.89 -7.91 4.00
C ALA A 63 -6.21 -8.62 4.32
N ALA A 64 -6.94 -9.10 3.31
CA ALA A 64 -8.17 -9.87 3.51
C ALA A 64 -7.92 -11.17 4.30
N LEU A 65 -6.80 -11.84 4.06
CA LEU A 65 -6.42 -13.05 4.80
C LEU A 65 -5.94 -12.75 6.22
N ALA A 66 -5.20 -11.65 6.42
CA ALA A 66 -4.76 -11.20 7.74
C ALA A 66 -5.96 -10.82 8.64
N LYS A 67 -7.09 -10.38 8.04
CA LYS A 67 -8.35 -10.17 8.75
C LYS A 67 -8.94 -11.47 9.31
N GLU A 68 -8.86 -12.57 8.57
CA GLU A 68 -9.34 -13.89 9.04
C GLU A 68 -8.50 -14.40 10.23
N LEU A 69 -7.21 -14.04 10.27
CA LEU A 69 -6.31 -14.30 11.41
C LEU A 69 -6.54 -13.33 12.59
N ARG A 70 -7.44 -12.35 12.47
CA ARG A 70 -7.70 -11.28 13.45
C ARG A 70 -6.45 -10.46 13.82
N ASN A 71 -5.46 -10.44 12.94
CA ASN A 71 -4.23 -9.67 13.15
C ASN A 71 -4.38 -8.25 12.55
N TRP A 72 -4.99 -7.35 13.32
CA TRP A 72 -5.37 -6.02 12.84
C TRP A 72 -4.20 -5.10 12.53
N THR A 73 -3.05 -5.27 13.20
CA THR A 73 -1.85 -4.46 12.94
C THR A 73 -1.29 -4.75 11.54
N GLU A 74 -1.15 -6.03 11.20
CA GLU A 74 -0.71 -6.44 9.87
C GLU A 74 -1.69 -6.02 8.77
N VAL A 75 -3.00 -6.08 9.04
CA VAL A 75 -4.03 -5.62 8.09
C VAL A 75 -3.80 -4.15 7.72
N ILE A 76 -3.54 -3.29 8.71
CA ILE A 76 -3.28 -1.86 8.49
C ILE A 76 -1.99 -1.68 7.69
N ASP A 77 -0.93 -2.42 8.01
CA ASP A 77 0.34 -2.35 7.29
C ASP A 77 0.21 -2.77 5.82
N PHE A 78 -0.58 -3.81 5.53
CA PHE A 78 -0.84 -4.23 4.15
C PHE A 78 -1.66 -3.21 3.36
N TYR A 79 -2.69 -2.62 3.96
CA TYR A 79 -3.45 -1.55 3.29
C TYR A 79 -2.63 -0.27 3.10
N ARG A 80 -1.71 0.06 4.03
CA ARG A 80 -0.78 1.18 3.85
C ARG A 80 0.12 0.95 2.64
N LYS A 81 0.77 -0.22 2.54
CA LYS A 81 1.60 -0.59 1.39
C LYS A 81 0.81 -0.57 0.07
N ALA A 82 -0.43 -1.07 0.07
CA ALA A 82 -1.30 -1.01 -1.09
C ALA A 82 -1.59 0.44 -1.52
N SER A 83 -1.82 1.35 -0.56
CA SER A 83 -2.05 2.77 -0.85
C SER A 83 -0.84 3.46 -1.48
N GLU A 84 0.37 3.16 -1.01
CA GLU A 84 1.63 3.68 -1.57
C GLU A 84 1.81 3.22 -3.02
N LEU A 85 1.48 1.97 -3.33
CA LEU A 85 1.51 1.42 -4.69
C LEU A 85 0.44 2.04 -5.59
N TYR A 86 -0.78 2.30 -5.08
CA TYR A 86 -1.82 2.99 -5.84
C TYR A 86 -1.48 4.46 -6.12
N MET A 87 -0.75 5.12 -5.23
CA MET A 87 -0.24 6.47 -5.47
C MET A 87 0.79 6.48 -6.61
N GLN A 88 1.66 5.47 -6.70
CA GLN A 88 2.61 5.32 -7.82
C GLN A 88 1.91 5.08 -9.17
N CYS A 89 0.66 4.61 -9.16
CA CYS A 89 -0.15 4.37 -10.36
C CYS A 89 -0.90 5.63 -10.86
N ASP A 90 -0.70 6.80 -10.24
CA ASP A 90 -1.51 8.02 -10.46
C ASP A 90 -3.02 7.78 -10.28
N ARG A 91 -3.37 6.92 -9.30
CA ARG A 91 -4.74 6.51 -8.97
C ARG A 91 -5.06 6.85 -7.50
N PRO A 92 -5.09 8.14 -7.12
CA PRO A 92 -5.27 8.56 -5.73
C PRO A 92 -6.61 8.13 -5.11
N GLN A 93 -7.65 7.96 -5.95
CA GLN A 93 -8.96 7.50 -5.48
C GLN A 93 -8.89 6.10 -4.84
N PHE A 94 -8.17 5.17 -5.47
CA PHE A 94 -8.01 3.80 -4.96
C PHE A 94 -7.13 3.76 -3.70
N ALA A 95 -6.11 4.62 -3.65
CA ALA A 95 -5.31 4.81 -2.45
C ALA A 95 -6.17 5.28 -1.26
N SER A 96 -7.03 6.29 -1.49
CA SER A 96 -7.97 6.78 -0.48
C SER A 96 -8.92 5.67 0.01
N ASP A 97 -9.50 4.90 -0.90
CA ASP A 97 -10.41 3.81 -0.54
C ASP A 97 -9.71 2.71 0.28
N SER A 98 -8.46 2.35 -0.07
CA SER A 98 -7.68 1.37 0.70
C SER A 98 -7.36 1.85 2.12
N LEU A 99 -7.07 3.15 2.28
CA LEU A 99 -6.80 3.75 3.59
C LEU A 99 -8.07 3.90 4.42
N ALA A 100 -9.20 4.21 3.78
CA ALA A 100 -10.50 4.22 4.44
C ALA A 100 -10.86 2.82 4.97
N LYS A 101 -10.53 1.74 4.25
CA LYS A 101 -10.67 0.37 4.74
C LYS A 101 -9.77 0.13 5.96
N ALA A 102 -8.50 0.54 5.90
CA ALA A 102 -7.57 0.41 7.03
C ALA A 102 -8.08 1.13 8.29
N ALA A 103 -8.58 2.36 8.13
CA ALA A 103 -9.11 3.19 9.20
C ALA A 103 -10.30 2.54 9.95
N ARG A 104 -11.17 1.83 9.22
CA ARG A 104 -12.30 1.08 9.81
C ARG A 104 -11.83 -0.02 10.76
N TYR A 105 -10.67 -0.62 10.49
CA TYR A 105 -10.08 -1.65 11.35
C TYR A 105 -9.19 -1.05 12.45
N GLY A 106 -8.63 0.15 12.21
CA GLY A 106 -7.82 0.92 13.16
C GLY A 106 -8.60 1.66 14.25
N HIS A 107 -9.93 1.55 14.28
CA HIS A 107 -10.80 2.26 15.25
C HIS A 107 -10.65 1.78 16.73
N CYS A 108 -9.62 1.00 17.05
CA CYS A 108 -9.20 0.70 18.42
C CYS A 108 -7.80 1.23 18.81
N PHE A 109 -7.15 2.10 18.03
CA PHE A 109 -5.92 2.80 18.50
C PHE A 109 -5.84 4.25 17.96
N TYR A 110 -6.54 5.16 18.63
CA TYR A 110 -6.86 6.53 18.22
C TYR A 110 -5.66 7.52 18.08
N THR A 111 -4.41 7.12 18.35
CA THR A 111 -3.31 8.09 18.54
C THR A 111 -2.32 8.23 17.39
N ILE A 112 -2.25 7.31 16.43
CA ILE A 112 -1.30 7.38 15.29
C ILE A 112 -1.93 8.07 14.06
N PHE A 113 -3.25 8.28 14.06
CA PHE A 113 -4.04 8.62 12.87
C PHE A 113 -4.17 10.13 12.56
N SER A 114 -3.83 11.03 13.50
CA SER A 114 -4.08 12.48 13.33
C SER A 114 -3.15 13.18 12.34
N GLY A 115 -1.90 12.72 12.19
CA GLY A 115 -0.97 13.28 11.19
C GLY A 115 -1.30 12.81 9.77
N PHE A 116 -1.63 11.53 9.62
CA PHE A 116 -1.84 10.88 8.32
C PHE A 116 -3.08 11.42 7.59
N PHE A 117 -4.14 11.76 8.34
CA PHE A 117 -5.36 12.33 7.77
C PHE A 117 -5.14 13.74 7.19
N HIS A 118 -4.23 14.54 7.76
CA HIS A 118 -3.91 15.86 7.23
C HIS A 118 -3.15 15.77 5.90
N ASP A 119 -2.15 14.88 5.81
CA ASP A 119 -1.34 14.70 4.60
C ASP A 119 -2.15 14.07 3.45
N ILE A 120 -3.01 13.08 3.73
CA ILE A 120 -3.90 12.49 2.73
C ILE A 120 -4.99 13.47 2.29
N PHE A 121 -5.59 14.22 3.22
CA PHE A 121 -6.57 15.26 2.91
C PHE A 121 -5.95 16.34 2.02
N LEU A 122 -4.71 16.76 2.30
CA LEU A 122 -3.96 17.68 1.46
C LEU A 122 -3.66 17.10 0.08
N VAL A 123 -3.28 15.83 -0.04
CA VAL A 123 -3.03 15.19 -1.34
C VAL A 123 -4.30 15.09 -2.18
N ILE A 124 -5.45 14.74 -1.57
CA ILE A 124 -6.75 14.67 -2.24
C ILE A 124 -7.21 16.08 -2.67
N LEU A 125 -7.06 17.09 -1.82
CA LEU A 125 -7.37 18.50 -2.16
C LEU A 125 -6.49 19.03 -3.29
N ASN A 126 -5.19 18.75 -3.26
CA ASN A 126 -4.25 19.26 -4.27
C ASN A 126 -4.43 18.58 -5.65
N ASN A 127 -4.85 17.31 -5.71
CA ASN A 127 -5.05 16.60 -6.98
C ASN A 127 -6.43 16.84 -7.61
N ILE A 128 -7.48 17.14 -6.85
CA ILE A 128 -8.85 17.31 -7.38
C ILE A 128 -9.17 18.77 -7.73
N ILE A 129 -8.55 19.78 -7.08
CA ILE A 129 -9.01 21.19 -7.14
C ILE A 129 -8.08 22.13 -7.94
N GLN A 130 -6.88 21.70 -8.36
CA GLN A 130 -5.95 22.54 -9.13
C GLN A 130 -5.91 22.13 -10.61
N PRO A 131 -6.76 22.72 -11.44
CA PRO A 131 -6.16 23.68 -12.35
C PRO A 131 -6.59 25.15 -12.14
N SER A 132 -7.41 25.49 -11.13
CA SER A 132 -8.02 26.84 -11.07
C SER A 132 -7.73 27.73 -9.86
N VAL A 133 -7.03 27.32 -8.79
CA VAL A 133 -6.92 28.17 -7.58
C VAL A 133 -5.56 28.05 -6.88
N PHE A 134 -4.46 28.29 -7.60
CA PHE A 134 -3.09 28.11 -7.08
C PHE A 134 -2.47 29.25 -6.22
N PRO A 135 -3.08 30.41 -5.88
CA PRO A 135 -2.31 31.43 -5.14
C PRO A 135 -2.87 31.78 -3.76
N LEU A 136 -2.85 30.89 -2.76
CA LEU A 136 -3.14 31.33 -1.36
C LEU A 136 -2.37 30.64 -0.21
N TYR A 137 -1.46 29.69 -0.44
CA TYR A 137 -0.75 29.03 0.68
C TYR A 137 0.60 29.67 1.07
N LYS A 138 0.94 30.85 0.54
CA LYS A 138 2.23 31.51 0.82
C LYS A 138 2.17 32.55 1.94
N THR A 139 1.48 32.29 3.05
CA THR A 139 1.65 33.05 4.31
C THR A 139 1.18 32.20 5.49
N GLY A 140 2.08 31.65 6.30
CA GLY A 140 1.64 30.95 7.51
C GLY A 140 2.64 30.16 8.32
N THR A 141 3.93 30.09 7.96
CA THR A 141 4.96 29.55 8.85
C THR A 141 5.49 30.65 9.75
N ARG A 142 4.82 30.87 10.90
CA ARG A 142 5.42 31.62 12.01
C ARG A 142 5.92 30.62 13.05
N VAL A 143 7.20 30.28 12.90
CA VAL A 143 8.00 29.50 13.85
C VAL A 143 7.99 30.19 15.21
N HIS A 144 7.50 29.52 16.24
CA HIS A 144 7.67 29.96 17.62
C HIS A 144 9.12 29.68 18.06
N THR A 145 9.90 30.74 18.25
CA THR A 145 11.08 30.71 19.11
C THR A 145 10.77 31.49 20.39
N MET A 146 10.79 30.78 21.52
CA MET A 146 10.85 31.35 22.86
C MET A 146 11.99 32.37 22.97
N LYS A 147 11.73 33.53 23.58
CA LYS A 147 12.66 34.12 24.55
C LYS A 147 11.88 34.72 25.72
N ILE A 148 12.26 34.21 26.89
CA ILE A 148 11.95 34.61 28.25
C ILE A 148 12.65 35.95 28.52
N THR A 149 11.97 36.92 29.14
CA THR A 149 12.37 37.63 30.39
C THR A 149 11.49 38.86 30.63
N SER A 150 11.21 39.05 31.93
CA SER A 150 10.55 40.12 32.71
C SER A 150 10.18 41.45 32.06
#